data_AF-A0A7Y5X3C6-F1
#
_entry.id   AF-A0A7Y5X3C6-F1
#
_cell.length_a   1.000
_cell.length_b   1.000
_cell.length_c   1.000
_cell.angle_alpha   90.00
_cell.angle_beta   90.00
_cell.angle_gamma   90.00
#
_symmetry.space_group_name_H-M   'P 1'
#
loop_
_entity.id
_entity.type
_entity.pdbx_description
1 polymer ?
#
loop_
_entity_poly.entity_id
_entity_poly.type
_entity_poly.pdbx_seq_one_letter_code
_entity_poly.pdbx_strand_id
1 'polypeptide(L)'
;RVLGAVTEPYTGAAGTIRGVPGAGLPWIIGDAEADLRSDGRLEINVEGLVLANRAPVPPARQGTNPLPQFKAIVSCQSTVAGAPAVVNVSTDNFDASPAGDAATDTSIDLPTPCFAPIVFVTTTTGSWLAVTGR
;
A
#
# COMPACT_ATOMS: atom_id res chain seq x y z
N ARG A 1 -8.86 -3.64 8.53
CA ARG A 1 -7.56 -3.42 9.23
C ARG A 1 -7.07 -2.01 8.96
N VAL A 2 -6.52 -1.33 9.96
CA VAL A 2 -6.00 0.05 9.84
C VAL A 2 -4.63 0.09 9.14
N LEU A 3 -4.42 1.11 8.30
CA LEU A 3 -3.16 1.35 7.59
C LEU A 3 -2.32 2.47 8.26
N GLY A 4 -1.00 2.34 8.17
CA GLY A 4 -0.03 3.39 8.46
C GLY A 4 0.65 3.90 7.19
N ALA A 5 0.78 5.22 7.05
CA ALA A 5 1.49 5.84 5.92
C ALA A 5 3.02 5.70 6.04
N VAL A 6 3.71 5.75 4.91
CA VAL A 6 5.18 5.77 4.87
C VAL A 6 5.72 7.04 5.52
N THR A 7 6.66 6.87 6.45
CA THR A 7 7.37 7.97 7.13
C THR A 7 8.78 8.10 6.60
N GLU A 8 9.43 9.22 6.89
CA GLU A 8 10.74 9.60 6.36
C GLU A 8 11.81 8.50 6.46
N PRO A 9 12.00 7.81 7.61
CA PRO A 9 13.01 6.76 7.73
C PRO A 9 12.73 5.53 6.85
N TYR A 10 11.48 5.38 6.41
CA TYR A 10 11.01 4.26 5.59
C TYR A 10 10.81 4.65 4.12
N THR A 11 11.28 5.82 3.69
CA THR A 11 11.21 6.21 2.28
C THR A 11 12.22 5.43 1.43
N GLY A 12 11.84 5.11 0.19
CA GLY A 12 12.67 4.39 -0.76
C GLY A 12 13.07 2.97 -0.31
N ALA A 13 14.26 2.54 -0.70
CA ALA A 13 14.75 1.18 -0.45
C ALA A 13 14.92 0.85 1.05
N ALA A 14 15.19 1.86 1.89
CA ALA A 14 15.38 1.68 3.32
C ALA A 14 14.12 1.16 4.02
N GLY A 15 12.94 1.56 3.56
CA GLY A 15 11.67 1.07 4.09
C GLY A 15 11.10 -0.13 3.35
N THR A 16 11.94 -0.96 2.72
CA THR A 16 11.46 -2.16 2.05
C THR A 16 10.82 -3.13 3.04
N ILE A 17 9.56 -3.48 2.80
CA ILE A 17 8.84 -4.51 3.54
C ILE A 17 8.52 -5.64 2.56
N ARG A 18 9.07 -6.83 2.79
CA ARG A 18 8.83 -8.03 1.96
C ARG A 18 9.03 -7.76 0.45
N GLY A 19 10.09 -7.03 0.11
CA GLY A 19 10.43 -6.69 -1.27
C GLY A 19 9.62 -5.53 -1.89
N VAL A 20 8.69 -4.92 -1.14
CA VAL A 20 7.96 -3.72 -1.56
C VAL A 20 8.67 -2.48 -0.97
N PRO A 21 9.32 -1.62 -1.78
CA PRO A 21 10.03 -0.44 -1.28
C PRO A 21 9.06 0.66 -0.85
N GLY A 22 9.45 1.52 0.08
CA GLY A 22 8.65 2.68 0.45
C GLY A 22 8.66 3.73 -0.66
N ALA A 23 7.61 4.56 -0.72
CA ALA A 23 7.60 5.70 -1.64
C ALA A 23 8.77 6.66 -1.35
N GLY A 24 9.19 7.42 -2.37
CA GLY A 24 10.37 8.29 -2.29
C GLY A 24 10.20 9.54 -1.43
N LEU A 25 8.99 9.85 -0.95
CA LEU A 25 8.67 10.95 -0.05
C LEU A 25 7.74 10.44 1.05
N PRO A 26 7.72 11.06 2.25
CA PRO A 26 6.79 10.68 3.31
C PRO A 26 5.36 11.08 2.96
N TRP A 27 4.42 10.29 3.44
CA TRP A 27 2.98 10.51 3.30
C TRP A 27 2.33 10.63 4.68
N ILE A 28 1.14 11.22 4.68
CA ILE A 28 0.21 11.19 5.80
C ILE A 28 -1.10 10.58 5.31
N ILE A 29 -1.88 10.05 6.25
CA ILE A 29 -3.16 9.42 5.98
C ILE A 29 -4.15 9.89 7.04
N GLY A 30 -5.36 10.24 6.61
CA GLY A 30 -6.43 10.63 7.52
C GLY A 30 -6.99 9.39 8.20
N ASP A 31 -7.74 8.60 7.42
CA ASP A 31 -8.22 7.28 7.81
C ASP A 31 -8.04 6.30 6.66
N ALA A 32 -7.88 5.02 6.99
CA ALA A 32 -7.87 3.97 5.97
C ALA A 32 -8.08 2.59 6.57
N GLU A 33 -8.83 1.79 5.83
CA GLU A 33 -9.09 0.40 6.12
C GLU A 33 -8.86 -0.49 4.91
N ALA A 34 -8.28 -1.66 5.14
CA ALA A 34 -8.30 -2.79 4.23
C ALA A 34 -8.91 -4.03 4.90
N ASP A 35 -9.91 -4.65 4.28
CA ASP A 35 -10.42 -5.98 4.62
C ASP A 35 -9.96 -6.98 3.55
N LEU A 36 -9.21 -8.00 3.97
CA LEU A 36 -8.77 -9.08 3.12
C LEU A 36 -9.34 -10.38 3.67
N ARG A 37 -10.13 -11.06 2.84
CA ARG A 37 -10.73 -12.35 3.17
C ARG A 37 -9.89 -13.50 2.66
N SER A 38 -10.09 -14.68 3.26
CA SER A 38 -9.35 -15.89 2.91
C SER A 38 -9.57 -16.38 1.48
N ASP A 39 -10.66 -15.95 0.84
CA ASP A 39 -10.99 -16.26 -0.55
C ASP A 39 -10.50 -15.20 -1.55
N GLY A 40 -9.66 -14.26 -1.10
CA GLY A 40 -9.05 -13.27 -1.98
C GLY A 40 -9.90 -12.03 -2.25
N ARG A 41 -11.13 -11.94 -1.74
CA ARG A 41 -11.86 -10.66 -1.76
C ARG A 41 -11.11 -9.62 -0.91
N LEU A 42 -10.88 -8.46 -1.52
CA LEU A 42 -10.14 -7.36 -0.98
C LEU A 42 -10.95 -6.07 -1.13
N GLU A 43 -11.32 -5.48 0.00
CA GLU A 43 -11.91 -4.16 0.07
C GLU A 43 -10.89 -3.20 0.69
N ILE A 44 -10.70 -2.03 0.07
CA ILE A 44 -9.84 -0.97 0.58
C ILE A 44 -10.59 0.35 0.46
N ASN A 45 -10.61 1.11 1.56
CA ASN A 45 -11.07 2.49 1.60
C ASN A 45 -9.96 3.35 2.22
N VAL A 46 -9.59 4.42 1.54
CA VAL A 46 -8.54 5.36 1.94
C VAL A 46 -9.10 6.76 1.89
N GLU A 47 -8.88 7.53 2.96
CA GLU A 47 -9.23 8.94 3.08
C GLU A 47 -7.99 9.76 3.40
N GLY A 48 -7.73 10.80 2.59
CA GLY A 48 -6.66 11.76 2.89
C GLY A 48 -5.24 11.21 2.77
N LEU A 49 -4.96 10.24 1.89
CA LEU A 49 -3.60 9.78 1.63
C LEU A 49 -2.85 10.76 0.73
N VAL A 50 -2.07 11.66 1.35
CA VAL A 50 -1.39 12.77 0.68
C VAL A 50 0.07 12.89 1.11
N LEU A 51 0.87 13.64 0.34
CA LEU A 51 2.24 13.95 0.73
C LEU A 51 2.28 14.71 2.06
N ALA A 52 3.22 14.36 2.93
CA ALA A 52 3.30 14.94 4.27
C ALA A 52 3.54 16.46 4.26
N ASN A 53 2.95 17.17 5.23
CA ASN A 53 3.10 18.62 5.42
C ASN A 53 4.41 19.01 6.13
N ARG A 54 5.54 18.43 5.70
CA ARG A 54 6.87 18.66 6.30
C ARG A 54 8.01 18.24 5.35
N ALA A 55 9.23 18.64 5.67
CA ALA A 55 10.42 18.22 4.93
C ALA A 55 10.54 16.68 4.93
N PRO A 56 11.04 16.05 3.84
CA PRO A 56 11.62 16.67 2.65
C PRO A 56 10.61 17.03 1.54
N VAL A 57 9.30 16.95 1.78
CA VAL A 57 8.30 17.28 0.74
C VAL A 57 8.40 18.77 0.37
N PRO A 58 8.55 19.12 -0.92
CA PRO A 58 8.56 20.52 -1.35
C PRO A 58 7.24 21.22 -0.98
N PRO A 59 7.26 22.47 -0.47
CA PRO A 59 6.07 23.17 0.01
C PRO A 59 4.88 23.16 -0.97
N ALA A 60 5.15 23.33 -2.27
CA ALA A 60 4.11 23.34 -3.31
C ALA A 60 3.39 21.98 -3.53
N ARG A 61 3.91 20.89 -2.96
CA ARG A 61 3.34 19.54 -3.07
C ARG A 61 2.76 19.03 -1.75
N GLN A 62 2.97 19.74 -0.65
CA GLN A 62 2.51 19.32 0.67
C GLN A 62 0.97 19.25 0.72
N GLY A 63 0.44 18.20 1.36
CA GLY A 63 -0.99 18.06 1.59
C GLY A 63 -1.81 17.73 0.34
N THR A 64 -1.14 17.32 -0.75
CA THR A 64 -1.81 16.92 -1.98
C THR A 64 -1.40 15.52 -2.41
N ASN A 65 -2.31 14.83 -3.10
CA ASN A 65 -2.01 13.59 -3.80
C ASN A 65 -1.72 13.89 -5.29
N PRO A 66 -0.46 13.72 -5.76
CA PRO A 66 -0.12 13.89 -7.16
C PRO A 66 -0.42 12.65 -8.03
N LEU A 67 -0.88 11.55 -7.45
CA LEU A 67 -1.09 10.28 -8.15
C LEU A 67 -2.57 10.14 -8.49
N PRO A 68 -2.96 10.09 -9.78
CA PRO A 68 -4.36 9.92 -10.16
C PRO A 68 -4.88 8.51 -9.88
N GLN A 69 -3.98 7.56 -9.65
CA GLN A 69 -4.31 6.16 -9.41
C GLN A 69 -3.35 5.55 -8.39
N PHE A 70 -3.89 4.64 -7.60
CA PHE A 70 -3.14 3.73 -6.73
C PHE A 70 -3.25 2.30 -7.24
N LYS A 71 -2.48 1.42 -6.61
CA LYS A 71 -2.55 -0.03 -6.78
C LYS A 71 -2.46 -0.68 -5.41
N ALA A 72 -3.08 -1.83 -5.21
CA ALA A 72 -2.89 -2.61 -4.00
C ALA A 72 -1.94 -3.78 -4.26
N ILE A 73 -1.13 -4.10 -3.25
CA ILE A 73 -0.31 -5.32 -3.23
C ILE A 73 -0.66 -6.09 -1.97
N VAL A 74 -0.99 -7.38 -2.11
CA VAL A 74 -1.07 -8.31 -0.99
C VAL A 74 0.21 -9.14 -0.95
N SER A 75 0.92 -9.06 0.16
CA SER A 75 2.14 -9.83 0.41
C SER A 75 1.87 -10.96 1.40
N CYS A 76 2.14 -12.18 0.97
CA CYS A 76 2.02 -13.39 1.77
C CYS A 76 3.40 -14.03 2.00
N GLN A 77 3.58 -14.67 3.15
CA GLN A 77 4.54 -15.77 3.24
C GLN A 77 3.84 -17.05 2.76
N SER A 78 4.45 -17.75 1.83
CA SER A 78 3.88 -18.95 1.21
C SER A 78 4.97 -19.99 0.91
N THR A 79 4.63 -21.05 0.20
CA THR A 79 5.54 -22.10 -0.23
C THR A 79 5.68 -22.08 -1.75
N VAL A 80 6.90 -21.86 -2.24
CA VAL A 80 7.22 -21.89 -3.67
C VAL A 80 8.29 -22.95 -3.87
N ALA A 81 8.04 -23.92 -4.77
CA ALA A 81 8.94 -25.05 -5.02
C ALA A 81 9.37 -25.81 -3.74
N GLY A 82 8.45 -25.95 -2.77
CA GLY A 82 8.70 -26.66 -1.51
C GLY A 82 9.46 -25.86 -0.44
N ALA A 83 9.81 -24.59 -0.69
CA ALA A 83 10.52 -23.73 0.26
C ALA A 83 9.67 -22.51 0.67
N PRO A 84 9.85 -21.97 1.89
CA PRO A 84 9.24 -20.70 2.28
C PRO A 84 9.68 -19.56 1.38
N ALA A 85 8.74 -18.76 0.90
CA ALA A 85 9.00 -17.60 0.06
C ALA A 85 7.99 -16.48 0.32
N VAL A 86 8.40 -15.26 -0.01
CA VAL A 86 7.48 -14.11 -0.10
C VAL A 86 6.85 -14.10 -1.48
N VAL A 87 5.54 -13.97 -1.53
CA VAL A 87 4.78 -13.81 -2.77
C VAL A 87 3.97 -12.53 -2.68
N ASN A 88 4.18 -11.63 -3.64
CA ASN A 88 3.47 -10.37 -3.77
C ASN A 88 2.56 -10.45 -4.98
N VAL A 89 1.25 -10.29 -4.76
CA VAL A 89 0.24 -10.23 -5.82
C VAL A 89 -0.34 -8.83 -5.87
N SER A 90 -0.56 -8.30 -7.07
CA SER A 90 -1.09 -6.95 -7.27
C SER A 90 -2.53 -6.99 -7.77
N THR A 91 -3.31 -5.99 -7.40
CA THR A 91 -4.58 -5.66 -8.07
C THR A 91 -4.32 -4.90 -9.37
N ASP A 92 -5.40 -4.66 -10.12
CA ASP A 92 -5.44 -3.55 -11.07
C ASP A 92 -5.33 -2.19 -10.36
N ASN A 93 -5.09 -1.13 -11.13
CA ASN A 93 -5.08 0.23 -10.61
C ASN A 93 -6.52 0.68 -10.28
N PHE A 94 -6.65 1.54 -9.27
CA PHE A 94 -7.91 2.20 -8.92
C PHE A 94 -7.69 3.70 -8.74
N ASP A 95 -8.72 4.49 -9.06
CA ASP A 95 -8.64 5.94 -9.09
C ASP A 95 -8.45 6.53 -7.69
N ALA A 96 -7.70 7.63 -7.63
CA ALA A 96 -7.44 8.39 -6.42
C ALA A 96 -7.70 9.88 -6.67
N SER A 97 -8.36 10.54 -5.72
CA SER A 97 -8.62 11.97 -5.80
C SER A 97 -7.34 12.79 -5.50
N PRO A 98 -7.28 14.07 -5.90
CA PRO A 98 -6.21 14.98 -5.46
C PRO A 98 -6.14 15.19 -3.94
N ALA A 99 -7.23 14.90 -3.22
CA ALA A 99 -7.28 14.90 -1.76
C ALA A 99 -6.76 13.59 -1.14
N GLY A 100 -6.43 12.58 -1.97
CA GLY A 100 -5.88 11.31 -1.51
C GLY A 100 -6.94 10.25 -1.17
N ASP A 101 -8.18 10.45 -1.59
CA ASP A 101 -9.26 9.51 -1.34
C ASP A 101 -9.32 8.47 -2.46
N ALA A 102 -9.48 7.21 -2.08
CA ALA A 102 -9.52 6.11 -3.03
C ALA A 102 -10.26 4.91 -2.44
N ALA A 103 -10.99 4.17 -3.28
CA ALA A 103 -11.71 2.97 -2.86
C ALA A 103 -11.63 1.87 -3.92
N THR A 104 -11.62 0.62 -3.49
CA THR A 104 -11.75 -0.54 -4.39
C THR A 104 -12.37 -1.72 -3.64
N ASP A 105 -13.21 -2.47 -4.34
CA ASP A 105 -13.72 -3.80 -3.95
C ASP A 105 -13.41 -4.74 -5.11
N THR A 106 -12.50 -5.68 -4.89
CA THR A 106 -11.96 -6.55 -5.92
C THR A 106 -11.60 -7.93 -5.39
N SER A 107 -11.16 -8.82 -6.28
CA SER A 107 -10.66 -10.14 -5.93
C SER A 107 -9.22 -10.30 -6.42
N ILE A 108 -8.39 -10.94 -5.60
CA ILE A 108 -6.99 -11.22 -5.92
C ILE A 108 -6.68 -12.69 -5.71
N ASP A 109 -5.91 -13.27 -6.65
CA ASP A 109 -5.50 -14.68 -6.58
C ASP A 109 -4.40 -14.86 -5.54
N LEU A 110 -4.80 -15.13 -4.29
CA LEU A 110 -3.87 -15.35 -3.21
C LEU A 110 -3.12 -16.69 -3.37
N PRO A 111 -1.82 -16.75 -3.06
CA PRO A 111 -1.12 -18.02 -2.96
C PRO A 111 -1.70 -18.84 -1.80
N THR A 112 -1.67 -20.17 -1.93
CA THR A 112 -2.12 -21.07 -0.88
C THR A 112 -0.95 -21.92 -0.37
N PRO A 113 -0.60 -21.84 0.92
CA PRO A 113 -1.17 -20.97 1.96
C PRO A 113 -0.73 -19.50 1.83
N CYS A 114 -1.53 -18.56 2.36
CA CYS A 114 -1.13 -17.16 2.54
C CYS A 114 -0.97 -16.85 4.03
N PHE A 115 0.26 -16.99 4.53
CA PHE A 115 0.57 -16.68 5.93
C PHE A 115 0.89 -15.20 6.12
N ALA A 116 0.42 -14.65 7.25
CA ALA A 116 0.65 -13.27 7.67
C ALA A 116 0.47 -12.26 6.51
N PRO A 117 -0.74 -12.17 5.92
CA PRO A 117 -0.98 -11.25 4.82
C PRO A 117 -0.76 -9.80 5.25
N ILE A 118 -0.07 -9.05 4.41
CA ILE A 118 0.10 -7.60 4.52
C ILE A 118 -0.52 -6.98 3.28
N VAL A 119 -1.42 -6.02 3.46
CA VAL A 119 -1.97 -5.23 2.36
C VAL A 119 -1.23 -3.89 2.30
N PHE A 120 -0.77 -3.54 1.11
CA PHE A 120 -0.18 -2.25 0.80
C PHE A 120 -1.09 -1.49 -0.15
N VAL A 121 -1.21 -0.18 0.07
CA VAL A 121 -1.60 0.77 -0.97
C VAL A 121 -0.32 1.37 -1.52
N THR A 122 -0.14 1.32 -2.84
CA THR A 122 1.11 1.63 -3.52
C THR A 122 0.91 2.61 -4.66
N THR A 123 2.02 3.19 -5.14
CA THR A 123 2.08 3.76 -6.49
C THR A 123 1.74 2.69 -7.54
N THR A 124 1.37 3.09 -8.75
CA THR A 124 1.17 2.15 -9.87
C THR A 124 2.41 1.30 -10.17
N THR A 125 3.61 1.86 -9.89
CA THR A 125 4.91 1.19 -10.01
C THR A 125 5.28 0.29 -8.82
N GLY A 126 4.48 0.25 -7.74
CA GLY A 126 4.65 -0.70 -6.64
C GLY A 126 5.49 -0.22 -5.46
N SER A 127 5.72 1.08 -5.27
CA SER A 127 6.28 1.60 -4.02
C SER A 127 5.16 1.89 -3.01
N TRP A 128 5.27 1.41 -1.77
CA TRP A 128 4.18 1.54 -0.81
C TRP A 128 4.04 2.96 -0.24
N LEU A 129 2.79 3.39 -0.17
CA LEU A 129 2.34 4.67 0.36
C LEU A 129 1.76 4.48 1.76
N ALA A 130 1.01 3.39 1.96
CA ALA A 130 0.44 2.97 3.22
C ALA A 130 0.41 1.44 3.34
N VAL A 131 0.44 0.91 4.57
CA VAL A 131 0.53 -0.53 4.84
C VAL A 131 -0.28 -0.93 6.08
N THR A 132 -0.94 -2.09 6.04
CA THR A 132 -1.65 -2.64 7.21
C THR A 132 -0.71 -3.10 8.31
N GLY A 133 -1.20 -3.10 9.55
CA GLY A 133 -0.46 -3.56 10.73
C GLY A 133 -0.11 -2.44 11.71
N ARG A 134 -0.86 -1.34 11.65
CA ARG A 134 -0.88 -0.27 12.66
C ARG A 134 -1.73 -0.67 13.86
#